data_AF-A0A7X0T3D9-F1
#
_entry.id   AF-A0A7X0T3D9-F1
#
_cell.length_a   1.000
_cell.length_b   1.000
_cell.length_c   1.000
_cell.angle_alpha   90.00
_cell.angle_beta   90.00
_cell.angle_gamma   90.00
#
_symmetry.space_group_name_H-M   'P 1'
#
loop_
_entity.id
_entity.type
_entity.pdbx_description
1 polymer ?
#
loop_
_entity_poly.entity_id
_entity_poly.type
_entity_poly.pdbx_seq_one_letter_code
_entity_poly.pdbx_strand_id
1 'polypeptide(L)'
;MTSEQFEYHLTGKEILEKEFKTGLRGYNPEDVDEFLDMVIKDYSTFTQEIEALQAENIRLVQELDNAPVRTAPQPAPTFQAAAQPAGTTNFDILKRLSNLEKHVFGNKLDDND
;
A
#
# COMPACT_ATOMS: atom_id res chain seq x y z
N MET A 1 -8.21 -15.36 1.85
CA MET A 1 -6.83 -14.94 1.56
C MET A 1 -5.94 -16.14 1.88
N THR A 2 -5.20 -16.63 0.90
CA THR A 2 -4.24 -17.73 1.10
C THR A 2 -3.01 -17.17 1.81
N SER A 3 -2.73 -17.68 3.00
CA SER A 3 -1.53 -17.32 3.76
C SER A 3 -0.36 -18.15 3.25
N GLU A 4 0.47 -17.58 2.38
CA GLU A 4 1.80 -18.15 2.15
C GLU A 4 2.66 -17.78 3.34
N GLN A 5 2.99 -18.78 4.16
CA GLN A 5 3.93 -18.63 5.27
C GLN A 5 5.34 -18.85 4.75
N PHE A 6 6.18 -17.82 4.85
CA PHE A 6 7.60 -17.91 4.53
C PHE A 6 8.37 -18.32 5.80
N GLU A 7 9.22 -19.34 5.67
CA GLU A 7 10.10 -19.81 6.73
C GLU A 7 11.55 -19.39 6.42
N TYR A 8 12.20 -18.74 7.38
CA TYR A 8 13.60 -18.34 7.30
C TYR A 8 14.43 -19.12 8.30
N HIS A 9 15.61 -19.58 7.88
CA HIS A 9 16.47 -20.45 8.68
C HIS A 9 17.46 -19.71 9.58
N LEU A 10 17.75 -18.44 9.25
CA LEU A 10 18.77 -17.63 9.90
C LEU A 10 18.31 -16.19 10.01
N THR A 11 18.80 -15.51 11.04
CA THR A 11 18.71 -14.07 11.22
C THR A 11 20.09 -13.42 11.06
N GLY A 12 20.15 -12.12 10.74
CA GLY A 12 21.42 -11.40 10.67
C GLY A 12 22.23 -11.46 11.96
N LYS A 13 21.56 -11.51 13.13
CA LYS A 13 22.20 -11.70 14.44
C LYS A 13 22.85 -13.08 14.56
N GLU A 14 22.14 -14.14 14.18
CA GLU A 14 22.69 -15.50 14.24
C GLU A 14 23.89 -15.69 13.31
N ILE A 15 23.90 -14.99 12.16
CA ILE A 15 25.04 -14.99 11.24
C ILE A 15 26.24 -14.27 11.88
N LEU A 16 26.02 -13.12 12.53
CA LEU A 16 27.06 -12.36 13.23
C LEU A 16 27.68 -13.13 14.40
N GLU A 17 26.85 -13.82 15.19
CA GLU A 17 27.30 -14.59 16.36
C GLU A 17 27.79 -16.00 15.99
N LYS A 18 27.87 -16.33 14.69
CA LYS A 18 28.23 -17.67 14.23
C LYS A 18 29.72 -17.93 14.35
N GLU A 19 30.09 -18.88 15.20
CA GLU A 19 31.44 -19.44 15.22
C GLU A 19 31.56 -20.71 14.36
N PHE A 20 32.60 -20.76 13.52
CA PHE A 20 32.94 -21.93 12.70
C PHE A 20 34.10 -22.71 13.33
N LYS A 21 34.03 -24.04 13.25
CA LYS A 21 35.14 -24.91 13.65
C LYS A 21 36.27 -24.78 12.64
N THR A 22 37.50 -24.63 13.14
CA THR A 22 38.70 -24.61 12.31
C THR A 22 39.24 -26.03 12.06
N GLY A 23 39.91 -26.22 10.94
CA GLY A 23 40.51 -27.50 10.55
C GLY A 23 41.82 -27.29 9.80
N LEU A 24 42.59 -28.36 9.59
CA LEU A 24 43.94 -28.32 8.98
C LEU A 24 43.95 -27.73 7.55
N ARG A 25 42.82 -27.78 6.86
CA ARG A 25 42.52 -27.04 5.63
C ARG A 25 41.13 -26.44 5.76
N GLY A 26 40.98 -25.18 5.40
CA GLY A 26 39.72 -24.43 5.45
C GLY A 26 39.83 -23.12 4.69
N TYR A 27 38.73 -22.38 4.63
CA TYR A 27 38.72 -21.02 4.11
C TYR A 27 39.51 -20.07 5.03
N ASN A 28 40.03 -18.99 4.46
CA ASN A 28 40.62 -17.91 5.24
C ASN A 28 39.52 -17.27 6.11
N PRO A 29 39.67 -17.20 7.44
CA PRO A 29 38.68 -16.57 8.30
C PRO A 29 38.34 -15.14 7.89
N GLU A 30 39.34 -14.34 7.50
CA GLU A 30 39.14 -12.94 7.09
C GLU A 30 38.24 -12.83 5.84
N ASP A 31 38.50 -13.64 4.81
CA ASP A 31 37.67 -13.66 3.59
C ASP A 31 36.23 -14.11 3.88
N VAL A 32 36.05 -15.03 4.83
CA VAL A 32 34.72 -15.50 5.25
C VAL A 32 34.00 -14.39 6.01
N ASP A 33 34.67 -13.71 6.93
CA ASP A 33 34.08 -12.63 7.73
C ASP A 33 33.66 -11.46 6.83
N GLU A 34 34.50 -11.04 5.88
CA GLU A 34 34.15 -10.00 4.90
C GLU A 34 32.92 -10.40 4.07
N PHE A 35 32.81 -11.68 3.71
CA PHE A 35 31.64 -12.19 3.01
C PHE A 35 30.39 -12.17 3.88
N LEU A 36 30.49 -12.61 5.13
CA LEU A 36 29.37 -12.64 6.06
C LEU A 36 28.89 -11.22 6.43
N ASP A 37 29.77 -10.23 6.47
CA ASP A 37 29.41 -8.82 6.64
C ASP A 37 28.49 -8.32 5.51
N MET A 38 28.76 -8.73 4.26
CA MET A 38 27.88 -8.40 3.14
C MET A 38 26.52 -9.11 3.27
N VAL A 39 26.53 -10.40 3.62
CA VAL A 39 25.29 -11.17 3.82
C VAL A 39 24.43 -10.56 4.94
N ILE A 40 25.04 -10.10 6.05
CA ILE A 40 24.32 -9.45 7.15
C ILE A 40 23.67 -8.14 6.69
N LYS A 41 24.39 -7.33 5.89
CA LYS A 41 23.84 -6.10 5.30
C LYS A 41 22.64 -6.40 4.40
N ASP A 42 22.73 -7.45 3.58
CA ASP A 42 21.63 -7.86 2.70
C ASP A 42 20.42 -8.34 3.51
N TYR A 43 20.62 -9.12 4.57
CA TYR A 43 19.54 -9.53 5.48
C TYR A 43 18.82 -8.33 6.12
N SER A 44 19.56 -7.30 6.53
CA SER A 44 18.98 -6.06 7.03
C SER A 44 18.19 -5.32 5.94
N THR A 45 18.75 -5.25 4.73
CA THR A 45 18.12 -4.61 3.57
C THR A 45 16.81 -5.30 3.19
N PHE A 46 16.81 -6.62 3.08
CA PHE A 46 15.60 -7.40 2.79
C PHE A 46 14.53 -7.23 3.85
N THR A 47 14.91 -7.22 5.13
CA THR A 47 13.95 -7.00 6.23
C THR A 47 13.30 -5.62 6.11
N GLN A 48 14.09 -4.57 5.88
CA GLN A 48 13.58 -3.20 5.69
C GLN A 48 12.65 -3.09 4.47
N GLU A 49 12.99 -3.73 3.36
CA GLU A 49 12.16 -3.75 2.15
C GLU A 49 10.82 -4.45 2.40
N ILE A 50 10.83 -5.61 3.07
CA ILE A 50 9.61 -6.34 3.43
C ILE A 50 8.72 -5.49 4.35
N GLU A 51 9.30 -4.85 5.38
CA GLU A 51 8.56 -3.98 6.29
C GLU A 51 7.95 -2.78 5.55
N ALA A 52 8.70 -2.16 4.63
CA ALA A 52 8.21 -1.05 3.82
C ALA A 52 7.03 -1.47 2.93
N LEU A 53 7.14 -2.62 2.25
CA LEU A 53 6.07 -3.17 1.42
C LEU A 53 4.83 -3.56 2.23
N GLN A 54 5.01 -4.13 3.42
CA GLN A 54 3.91 -4.45 4.33
C GLN A 54 3.20 -3.19 4.80
N ALA A 55 3.93 -2.15 5.18
CA ALA A 55 3.37 -0.86 5.59
C ALA A 55 2.60 -0.20 4.44
N GLU A 56 3.13 -0.23 3.22
CA GLU A 56 2.44 0.28 2.04
C GLU A 56 1.18 -0.54 1.73
N ASN A 57 1.23 -1.87 1.84
CA ASN A 57 0.07 -2.72 1.61
C ASN A 57 -1.05 -2.40 2.61
N ILE A 58 -0.71 -2.24 3.90
CA ILE A 58 -1.67 -1.82 4.94
C ILE A 58 -2.29 -0.47 4.58
N ARG A 59 -1.49 0.50 4.16
CA ARG A 59 -1.98 1.83 3.74
C ARG A 59 -2.95 1.73 2.56
N LEU A 60 -2.61 0.94 1.54
CA LEU A 60 -3.44 0.77 0.34
C LEU A 60 -4.76 0.04 0.65
N VAL A 61 -4.74 -0.98 1.51
CA VAL A 61 -5.96 -1.66 1.96
C VAL A 61 -6.87 -0.70 2.72
N GLN A 62 -6.32 0.12 3.61
CA GLN A 62 -7.09 1.17 4.30
C GLN A 62 -7.67 2.20 3.34
N GLU A 63 -6.94 2.59 2.30
CA GLU A 63 -7.45 3.52 1.28
C GLU A 63 -8.59 2.89 0.47
N LEU A 64 -8.49 1.61 0.12
CA LEU A 64 -9.55 0.86 -0.57
C LEU A 64 -10.81 0.73 0.28
N ASP A 65 -10.68 0.47 1.58
CA ASP A 65 -11.82 0.38 2.50
C ASP A 65 -12.53 1.73 2.67
N ASN A 66 -11.80 2.83 2.58
CA ASN A 66 -12.34 4.19 2.64
C ASN A 66 -12.79 4.73 1.27
N ALA A 67 -12.46 4.05 0.18
CA ALA A 67 -12.87 4.45 -1.16
C ALA A 67 -14.39 4.19 -1.32
N PRO A 68 -15.19 5.20 -1.72
CA PRO A 68 -16.61 4.99 -1.95
C PRO A 68 -16.79 3.99 -3.10
N VAL A 69 -17.23 2.79 -2.75
CA VAL A 69 -17.56 1.70 -3.66
C VAL A 69 -18.57 2.20 -4.70
N ARG A 70 -18.11 2.47 -5.93
CA ARG A 70 -18.98 2.67 -7.08
C ARG A 70 -19.49 1.30 -7.54
N THR A 71 -20.40 0.69 -6.80
CA THR A 71 -21.23 -0.40 -7.30
C THR A 71 -22.30 0.16 -8.23
N ALA A 72 -21.91 0.41 -9.47
CA ALA A 72 -22.85 0.37 -10.58
C ALA A 72 -22.33 -0.70 -11.56
N PRO A 73 -23.08 -1.79 -11.81
CA PRO A 73 -22.74 -2.69 -12.90
C PRO A 73 -22.89 -1.90 -14.20
N GLN A 74 -21.77 -1.67 -14.89
CA GLN A 74 -21.78 -1.11 -16.22
C GLN A 74 -22.08 -2.27 -17.18
N PRO A 75 -23.30 -2.39 -17.76
CA PRO A 75 -23.51 -3.35 -18.83
C PRO A 75 -22.62 -2.95 -20.00
N ALA A 76 -22.02 -3.96 -20.64
CA ALA A 76 -21.16 -3.83 -21.82
C ALA A 76 -21.81 -2.91 -22.89
N PRO A 77 -21.02 -2.18 -23.71
CA PRO A 77 -21.58 -1.32 -24.73
C PRO A 77 -22.20 -2.18 -25.83
N THR A 78 -23.51 -2.43 -25.73
CA THR A 78 -24.31 -2.80 -26.88
C THR A 78 -24.50 -1.53 -27.71
N PHE A 79 -23.97 -1.55 -28.92
CA PHE A 79 -24.22 -0.51 -29.93
C PHE A 79 -25.69 -0.50 -30.31
N GLN A 80 -26.55 0.18 -29.54
CA GLN A 80 -27.91 0.52 -29.97
C GLN A 80 -28.28 1.92 -29.47
N ALA A 81 -28.39 2.82 -30.43
CA ALA A 81 -28.90 4.17 -30.25
C ALA A 81 -30.39 4.14 -29.88
N ALA A 82 -30.74 4.62 -28.68
CA ALA A 82 -32.04 5.23 -28.38
C ALA A 82 -31.95 6.02 -27.06
N ALA A 83 -32.49 7.24 -27.09
CA ALA A 83 -32.36 8.30 -26.10
C ALA A 83 -32.79 7.94 -24.67
N GLN A 84 -31.93 8.25 -23.68
CA GLN A 84 -32.33 8.72 -22.34
C GLN A 84 -31.32 9.78 -21.84
N PRO A 85 -31.76 10.90 -21.26
CA PRO A 85 -30.88 11.97 -20.82
C PRO A 85 -30.00 11.48 -19.65
N ALA A 86 -28.70 11.73 -19.80
CA ALA A 86 -27.65 11.35 -18.87
C ALA A 86 -28.01 11.69 -17.42
N GLY A 87 -28.08 10.66 -16.58
CA GLY A 87 -28.28 10.80 -15.15
C GLY A 87 -27.15 11.63 -14.53
N THR A 88 -27.47 12.87 -14.16
CA THR A 88 -26.76 13.54 -13.07
C THR A 88 -26.90 12.64 -11.84
N THR A 89 -25.84 11.94 -11.49
CA THR A 89 -25.82 11.05 -10.33
C THR A 89 -26.20 11.85 -9.07
N ASN A 90 -26.83 11.22 -8.09
CA ASN A 90 -27.24 11.90 -6.84
C ASN A 90 -26.08 12.66 -6.18
N PHE A 91 -24.84 12.20 -6.36
CA PHE A 91 -23.63 12.90 -5.95
C PHE A 91 -23.44 14.26 -6.67
N ASP A 92 -23.64 14.32 -7.99
CA ASP A 92 -23.60 15.58 -8.75
C ASP A 92 -24.73 16.53 -8.35
N ILE A 93 -25.92 15.99 -8.03
CA ILE A 93 -27.05 16.80 -7.57
C ILE A 93 -26.74 17.41 -6.20
N LEU A 94 -26.22 16.61 -5.26
CA LEU A 94 -25.83 17.08 -3.93
C LEU A 94 -24.65 18.06 -3.98
N LYS A 95 -23.66 17.81 -4.84
CA LYS A 95 -22.54 18.74 -5.04
C LYS A 95 -23.01 20.06 -5.65
N ARG A 96 -23.95 20.01 -6.60
CA ARG A 96 -24.59 21.22 -7.15
C ARG A 96 -25.44 21.95 -6.12
N LEU A 97 -26.23 21.23 -5.31
CA LEU A 97 -27.01 21.82 -4.22
C LEU A 97 -26.10 22.50 -3.19
N SER A 98 -25.05 21.83 -2.74
CA SER A 98 -24.08 22.38 -1.77
C SER A 98 -23.39 23.64 -2.30
N ASN A 99 -23.03 23.65 -3.59
CA ASN A 99 -22.50 24.85 -4.24
C ASN A 99 -23.54 25.97 -4.35
N LEU A 100 -24.81 25.63 -4.60
CA LEU A 100 -25.92 26.59 -4.64
C LEU A 100 -26.18 27.19 -3.25
N GLU A 101 -26.24 26.36 -2.22
CA GLU A 101 -26.45 26.80 -0.83
C GLU A 101 -25.31 27.71 -0.38
N LYS A 102 -24.05 27.37 -0.68
CA LYS A 102 -22.92 28.25 -0.37
C LYS A 102 -23.03 29.61 -1.08
N HIS A 103 -23.53 29.64 -2.31
CA HIS A 103 -23.67 30.88 -3.07
C HIS A 103 -24.89 31.72 -2.62
N VAL A 104 -25.99 31.07 -2.26
CA VAL A 104 -27.25 31.72 -1.85
C VAL A 104 -27.21 32.15 -0.38
N PHE A 105 -26.56 31.38 0.49
CA PHE A 105 -26.47 31.65 1.94
C PHE A 105 -25.12 32.24 2.37
N GLY A 106 -24.07 32.12 1.55
CA GLY A 106 -22.76 32.72 1.83
C GLY A 106 -22.81 34.24 1.97
N ASN A 107 -23.81 34.91 1.36
CA ASN A 107 -24.03 36.35 1.49
C ASN A 107 -25.10 36.71 2.54
N LYS A 108 -25.58 35.77 3.37
CA LYS A 108 -26.63 36.02 4.37
C LYS A 108 -26.24 35.69 5.82
N LEU A 109 -25.02 35.22 6.04
CA LEU A 109 -24.44 35.04 7.37
C LEU A 109 -23.54 36.20 7.80
N ASP A 110 -23.22 37.14 6.91
CA ASP A 110 -22.49 38.38 7.24
C ASP A 110 -23.42 39.58 7.57
N ASP A 111 -24.74 39.38 7.58
CA ASP A 111 -25.74 40.47 7.71
C ASP A 111 -26.79 40.22 8.82
N ASN A 112 -26.43 39.51 9.89
CA ASN A 112 -27.15 39.57 11.18
C ASN A 112 -26.14 39.58 12.35
N ASP A 113 -25.40 40.69 12.42
CA ASP A 113 -24.98 41.30 13.68
C ASP A 113 -26.16 42.08 14.27
#